data_AF-R2RRV7-F1
#
_entry.id   AF-R2RRV7-F1
#
_cell.length_a   1.000
_cell.length_b   1.000
_cell.length_c   1.000
_cell.angle_alpha   90.00
_cell.angle_beta   90.00
_cell.angle_gamma   90.00
#
_symmetry.space_group_name_H-M   'P 1'
#
loop_
_entity.id
_entity.type
_entity.pdbx_description
1 polymer ?
#
loop_
_entity_poly.entity_id
_entity_poly.type
_entity_poly.pdbx_seq_one_letter_code
_entity_poly.pdbx_strand_id
1 'polypeptide(L)'
;MIDSVRVHNVATYLNPVEFKPKKLNFIYGSNGSGKTTISKLLGNQLVSDDCLIKKNSDRGVSVLCYNKKFVEENFQQSENLKGIFKRGFSL
;
A
#
# COMPACT_ATOMS: atom_id res chain seq x y z
N MET A 1 -3.10 14.66 -7.11
CA MET A 1 -2.89 14.09 -5.76
C MET A 1 -4.07 13.16 -5.47
N ILE A 2 -4.00 12.33 -4.43
CA ILE A 2 -5.21 11.63 -3.95
C ILE A 2 -6.02 12.64 -3.16
N ASP A 3 -7.29 12.82 -3.52
CA ASP A 3 -8.17 13.84 -2.93
C ASP A 3 -8.89 13.30 -1.70
N SER A 4 -9.41 12.06 -1.78
CA SER A 4 -9.91 11.33 -0.62
C SER A 4 -9.79 9.82 -0.79
N VAL A 5 -9.74 9.13 0.34
CA VAL A 5 -9.78 7.68 0.43
C VAL A 5 -10.88 7.32 1.41
N ARG A 6 -11.85 6.53 0.95
CA ARG A 6 -12.89 5.90 1.76
C ARG A 6 -12.62 4.41 1.82
N VAL A 7 -12.60 3.85 3.03
CA VAL A 7 -12.39 2.44 3.32
C VAL A 7 -13.57 1.93 4.13
N HIS A 8 -14.19 0.85 3.67
CA HIS A 8 -15.35 0.26 4.31
C HIS A 8 -15.46 -1.22 3.97
N ASN A 9 -15.99 -2.01 4.90
CA ASN A 9 -16.31 -3.43 4.74
C ASN A 9 -15.14 -4.26 4.20
N VAL A 10 -13.92 -3.97 4.68
CA VAL A 10 -12.71 -4.66 4.23
C VAL A 10 -11.71 -4.86 5.37
N ALA A 11 -11.24 -6.11 5.53
CA ALA A 11 -10.37 -6.51 6.63
C ALA A 11 -10.92 -6.06 7.99
N THR A 12 -10.24 -5.14 8.68
CA THR A 12 -10.65 -4.61 9.99
C THR A 12 -11.50 -3.34 9.94
N TYR A 13 -11.81 -2.82 8.75
CA TYR A 13 -12.63 -1.63 8.56
C TYR A 13 -14.12 -1.98 8.49
N LEU A 14 -14.71 -2.36 9.63
CA LEU A 14 -16.13 -2.73 9.72
C LEU A 14 -17.08 -1.54 9.49
N ASN A 15 -16.66 -0.35 9.94
CA ASN A 15 -17.39 0.90 9.75
C ASN A 15 -16.69 1.76 8.69
N PRO A 16 -17.42 2.62 7.96
CA PRO A 16 -16.83 3.45 6.93
C PRO A 16 -15.89 4.50 7.55
N VAL A 17 -14.67 4.56 7.02
CA VAL A 17 -13.65 5.55 7.38
C VAL A 17 -13.28 6.34 6.13
N GLU A 18 -13.27 7.66 6.21
CA GLU A 18 -12.82 8.53 5.13
C GLU A 18 -11.73 9.50 5.61
N PHE A 19 -10.69 9.66 4.80
CA PHE A 19 -9.64 10.63 5.06
C PHE A 19 -9.19 11.34 3.77
N LYS A 20 -8.70 12.57 3.93
CA LYS A 20 -8.13 13.38 2.85
C LYS A 20 -6.61 13.47 3.05
N PRO A 21 -5.81 12.78 2.21
CA PRO A 21 -4.36 12.79 2.35
C PRO A 21 -3.78 14.20 2.14
N LYS A 22 -2.83 14.59 2.99
CA LYS A 22 -1.93 15.74 2.74
C LYS A 22 -0.77 15.32 1.84
N LYS A 23 0.16 16.24 1.56
CA LYS A 23 1.39 15.94 0.81
C LYS A 23 2.25 14.84 1.47
N LEU A 24 2.27 14.81 2.80
CA LEU A 24 2.94 13.79 3.62
C LEU A 24 1.96 13.30 4.69
N ASN A 25 1.86 11.98 4.86
CA ASN A 25 0.96 11.35 5.81
C ASN A 25 1.68 10.20 6.51
N PHE A 26 1.40 10.01 7.80
CA PHE A 26 1.86 8.87 8.56
C PHE A 26 0.64 8.07 9.01
N ILE A 27 0.66 6.76 8.74
CA ILE A 27 -0.40 5.84 9.15
C ILE A 27 0.26 4.78 10.03
N TYR A 28 -0.12 4.75 11.30
CA TYR A 28 0.51 3.89 12.32
C TYR A 28 -0.56 3.21 13.19
N GLY A 29 -0.15 2.18 13.93
CA GLY A 29 -1.02 1.36 14.78
C GLY A 29 -0.49 -0.05 14.98
N SER A 30 -1.14 -0.83 15.84
CA SER A 30 -0.75 -2.21 16.19
C SER A 30 -0.82 -3.17 15.00
N ASN A 31 -0.17 -4.34 15.11
CA ASN A 31 -0.33 -5.41 14.13
C ASN A 31 -1.81 -5.81 14.00
N GLY A 32 -2.26 -6.07 12.79
CA GLY A 32 -3.67 -6.34 12.51
C GLY A 32 -4.57 -5.11 12.36
N SER A 33 -4.11 -3.89 12.65
CA SER A 33 -4.95 -2.67 12.61
C SER A 33 -5.37 -2.18 11.21
N GLY A 34 -5.18 -2.96 10.15
CA GLY A 34 -5.59 -2.59 8.78
C GLY A 34 -4.59 -1.74 7.96
N LYS A 35 -3.39 -1.45 8.46
CA LYS A 35 -2.37 -0.66 7.72
C LYS A 35 -2.04 -1.24 6.34
N THR A 36 -1.82 -2.55 6.26
CA THR A 36 -1.53 -3.25 5.00
C THR A 36 -2.73 -3.24 4.05
N THR A 37 -3.96 -3.17 4.57
CA THR A 37 -5.18 -3.05 3.77
C THR A 37 -5.19 -1.74 3.00
N ILE A 38 -4.82 -0.63 3.64
CA ILE A 38 -4.73 0.68 2.97
C ILE A 38 -3.69 0.64 1.85
N SER A 39 -2.50 0.08 2.09
CA SER A 39 -1.46 0.03 1.04
C SER A 39 -1.86 -0.87 -0.14
N LYS A 40 -2.55 -1.98 0.12
CA LYS A 40 -3.09 -2.86 -0.92
C LYS A 40 -4.20 -2.19 -1.73
N LEU A 41 -5.12 -1.49 -1.07
CA LEU A 41 -6.20 -0.75 -1.73
C LEU A 41 -5.63 0.36 -2.64
N LEU A 42 -4.70 1.17 -2.13
CA LEU A 42 -4.04 2.23 -2.89
C LEU A 42 -3.22 1.68 -4.07
N GLY A 43 -2.60 0.52 -3.90
CA GLY A 43 -1.79 -0.15 -4.92
C GLY A 43 -2.60 -0.96 -5.92
N ASN A 44 -3.93 -0.87 -5.90
CA ASN A 44 -4.84 -1.66 -6.75
C ASN A 44 -4.61 -3.19 -6.62
N GLN A 45 -4.22 -3.64 -5.43
CA GLN A 45 -3.98 -5.04 -5.07
C GLN A 45 -5.17 -5.64 -4.32
N LEU A 46 -6.18 -4.82 -4.04
CA LEU A 46 -7.40 -5.15 -3.33
C LEU A 46 -8.53 -4.33 -3.96
N VAL A 47 -9.54 -5.00 -4.50
CA VAL A 47 -10.73 -4.37 -5.09
C VAL A 47 -11.89 -4.63 -4.15
N SER A 48 -12.67 -3.58 -3.86
CA SER A 48 -13.84 -3.62 -2.98
C SER A 48 -14.81 -2.55 -3.45
N ASP A 49 -16.07 -2.92 -3.66
CA ASP A 49 -17.12 -2.01 -4.12
C ASP A 49 -17.49 -0.95 -3.07
N ASP A 50 -17.22 -1.25 -1.79
CA ASP A 50 -17.45 -0.37 -0.65
C ASP A 50 -16.32 0.65 -0.43
N CYS A 51 -15.20 0.49 -1.13
CA CYS A 51 -14.04 1.38 -1.04
C CYS A 51 -13.96 2.35 -2.22
N LEU A 52 -13.52 3.58 -1.96
CA LEU A 52 -13.42 4.60 -3.00
C LEU A 52 -12.12 5.41 -2.86
N ILE A 53 -11.36 5.51 -3.96
CA ILE A 53 -10.19 6.38 -4.05
C ILE A 53 -10.49 7.48 -5.06
N LYS A 54 -10.69 8.70 -4.57
CA LYS A 54 -10.85 9.88 -5.43
C LYS A 54 -9.48 10.47 -5.74
N LYS A 55 -9.17 10.60 -7.02
CA LYS A 55 -7.94 11.23 -7.53
C LYS A 55 -8.32 12.43 -8.37
N ASN A 56 -7.48 13.45 -8.35
CA ASN A 56 -7.66 14.60 -9.22
C ASN A 56 -7.49 14.18 -10.70
N SER A 57 -8.59 14.20 -11.44
CA SER A 57 -8.71 13.72 -12.82
C SER A 57 -7.82 14.46 -13.81
N ASP A 58 -7.56 15.75 -13.56
CA ASP A 58 -6.85 16.63 -14.50
C ASP A 58 -5.35 16.30 -14.64
N ARG A 59 -4.80 15.45 -13.76
CA ARG A 59 -3.34 15.22 -13.69
C ARG A 59 -2.90 13.77 -13.83
N GLY A 60 -3.79 12.84 -14.21
CA GLY A 60 -3.41 11.44 -14.47
C GLY A 60 -2.57 10.82 -13.35
N VAL A 61 -3.10 10.83 -12.11
CA VAL A 61 -2.32 10.44 -10.92
C VAL A 61 -2.09 8.93 -10.89
N SER A 62 -0.89 8.50 -11.26
CA SER A 62 -0.40 7.14 -10.99
C SER A 62 -0.08 6.99 -9.50
N VAL A 63 -0.40 5.82 -8.93
CA VAL A 63 -0.07 5.50 -7.54
C VAL A 63 1.00 4.42 -7.55
N LEU A 64 2.15 4.71 -6.95
CA LEU A 64 3.22 3.76 -6.73
C LEU A 64 3.22 3.33 -5.26
N CYS A 65 3.03 2.04 -5.00
CA CYS A 65 2.99 1.50 -3.65
C CYS A 65 4.20 0.62 -3.36
N TYR A 66 5.17 1.14 -2.61
CA TYR A 66 6.31 0.36 -2.15
C TYR A 66 5.92 -0.55 -0.99
N ASN A 67 5.45 -1.76 -1.30
CA ASN A 67 5.08 -2.79 -0.33
C ASN A 67 5.69 -4.15 -0.71
N LYS A 68 5.35 -5.21 0.03
CA LYS A 68 5.88 -6.55 -0.23
C LYS A 68 5.67 -6.99 -1.68
N LYS A 69 4.48 -6.76 -2.25
CA LYS A 69 4.17 -7.11 -3.64
C LYS A 69 5.06 -6.36 -4.63
N PHE A 70 5.28 -5.05 -4.42
CA PHE A 70 6.21 -4.29 -5.26
C PHE A 70 7.63 -4.88 -5.20
N VAL A 71 8.09 -5.26 -4.00
CA VAL A 71 9.40 -5.90 -3.84
C VAL A 71 9.46 -7.24 -4.57
N GLU A 72 8.40 -8.04 -4.43
CA GLU A 72 8.27 -9.34 -5.11
C GLU A 72 8.33 -9.19 -6.63
N GLU A 73 7.50 -8.32 -7.20
CA GLU A 73 7.39 -8.12 -8.65
C GLU A 73 8.64 -7.53 -9.29
N ASN A 74 9.38 -6.67 -8.58
CA ASN A 74 10.50 -5.91 -9.16
C ASN A 74 11.88 -6.48 -8.82
N PHE A 75 12.00 -7.33 -7.78
CA PHE A 75 13.31 -7.80 -7.29
C PHE A 75 13.41 -9.31 -7.08
N GLN A 76 12.35 -10.11 -7.27
CA GLN A 76 12.44 -11.58 -7.17
C GLN A 76 12.82 -12.27 -8.49
N GLN A 77 12.86 -11.57 -9.62
CA GLN A 77 13.16 -12.14 -10.94
C GLN A 77 14.64 -12.49 -11.19
N SER A 78 15.43 -12.70 -10.15
CA SER A 78 16.81 -13.12 -10.32
C SER A 78 17.17 -14.23 -9.34
N GLU A 79 16.96 -15.46 -9.78
CA GLU A 79 17.83 -16.58 -9.34
C GLU A 79 19.32 -16.28 -9.64
N ASN A 80 19.61 -15.24 -10.43
CA ASN A 80 20.94 -14.77 -10.81
C ASN A 80 21.35 -13.39 -10.26
N LEU A 81 20.76 -12.87 -9.17
CA LEU A 81 21.42 -11.77 -8.42
C LEU A 81 22.59 -12.37 -7.63
N LYS A 82 23.66 -12.73 -8.34
CA LYS A 82 25.01 -12.95 -7.78
C LYS A 82 25.48 -11.62 -7.19
N GLY A 83 25.04 -11.24 -5.98
CA GLY A 83 25.50 -9.98 -5.43
C GLY A 83 24.87 -9.41 -4.17
N ILE A 84 23.86 -10.02 -3.53
CA ILE A 84 23.39 -9.54 -2.22
C ILE A 84 23.64 -10.58 -1.15
N PHE A 85 24.89 -10.59 -0.66
CA PHE A 85 25.24 -11.28 0.58
C PHE A 85 24.60 -10.55 1.75
N LYS A 86 23.58 -11.14 2.39
CA LYS A 86 23.27 -10.81 3.78
C LYS A 86 24.42 -11.32 4.64
N ARG A 87 25.42 -10.47 4.90
CA ARG A 87 26.43 -10.73 5.94
C ARG A 87 25.74 -10.63 7.30
N GLY A 88 25.30 -11.77 7.80
CA GLY A 88 24.99 -12.01 9.21
C GLY A 88 25.73 -13.27 9.64
N PHE A 89 27.06 -13.19 9.71
CA PHE A 89 27.80 -14.18 10.49
C PHE A 89 27.51 -13.88 11.95
N SER A 90 26.79 -14.78 12.62
CA SER A 90 26.96 -14.94 14.07
C SER A 90 28.22 -15.76 14.24
N LEU A 91 29.14 -15.24 15.05
CA LEU A 91 30.19 -16.03 15.72
C LEU A 91 29.53 -17.05 16.67
#